data_AF-A0ABD6SES6-F1
#
_entry.id   AF-A0ABD6SES6-F1
#
_cell.length_a   1.000
_cell.length_b   1.000
_cell.length_c   1.000
_cell.angle_alpha   90.00
_cell.angle_beta   90.00
_cell.angle_gamma   90.00
#
_symmetry.space_group_name_H-M   'P 1'
#
loop_
_entity.id
_entity.type
_entity.pdbx_description
1 polymer ?
#
loop_
_entity_poly.entity_id
_entity_poly.type
_entity_poly.pdbx_seq_one_letter_code
_entity_poly.pdbx_strand_id
1 'polypeptide(L)'
;MGKGLTGWLSPEGVFHPCEYGEHSELANETVWGSETLRKERARITHEQGSVAHEEKVLKELLWIPMGIPRWGSQENMDYLFVSYKGSTAEQDKWLKENYQELSEPQQKLLNEHYEDMKITQEIQKKRVERRKAQNG
;
A
#
# COMPACT_ATOMS: atom_id res chain seq x y z
N MET A 1 11.16 3.87 -20.24
CA MET A 1 10.95 2.58 -19.56
C MET A 1 11.34 2.75 -18.10
N GLY A 2 10.36 2.78 -17.20
CA GLY A 2 10.60 2.73 -15.76
C GLY A 2 11.21 1.38 -15.39
N LYS A 3 12.06 1.34 -14.36
CA LYS A 3 12.81 0.13 -14.00
C LYS A 3 11.99 -0.88 -13.20
N GLY A 4 10.81 -0.48 -12.72
CA GLY A 4 9.99 -1.28 -11.82
C GLY A 4 10.61 -1.36 -10.43
N LEU A 5 9.78 -1.30 -9.40
CA LEU A 5 10.24 -1.33 -8.02
C LEU A 5 9.77 -2.60 -7.33
N THR A 6 10.66 -3.16 -6.51
CA THR A 6 10.40 -4.35 -5.70
C THR A 6 10.77 -4.06 -4.25
N GLY A 7 9.77 -4.13 -3.37
CA GLY A 7 9.92 -3.81 -1.96
C GLY A 7 8.62 -3.44 -1.28
N TRP A 8 8.74 -2.76 -0.14
CA TRP A 8 7.63 -2.24 0.65
C TRP A 8 7.80 -0.73 0.88
N LEU A 9 6.72 0.04 0.71
CA LEU A 9 6.68 1.45 1.09
C LEU A 9 5.94 1.62 2.42
N SER A 10 6.62 2.15 3.44
CA SER A 10 6.05 2.38 4.77
C SER A 10 5.02 3.53 4.77
N PRO A 11 4.17 3.64 5.80
CA PRO A 11 3.24 4.75 5.99
C PRO A 11 3.92 6.12 6.09
N GLU A 12 5.18 6.16 6.46
CA GLU A 12 5.99 7.38 6.59
C GLU A 12 6.67 7.76 5.26
N GLY A 13 6.38 7.05 4.16
CA GLY A 13 6.98 7.31 2.86
C GLY A 13 8.42 6.84 2.73
N VAL A 14 8.83 5.83 3.51
CA VAL A 14 10.17 5.22 3.41
C VAL A 14 10.08 3.93 2.60
N PHE A 15 10.85 3.85 1.51
CA PHE A 15 10.89 2.65 0.68
C PHE A 15 11.97 1.68 1.15
N HIS A 16 11.55 0.44 1.37
CA HIS A 16 12.37 -0.68 1.79
C HIS A 16 12.49 -1.67 0.61
N PRO A 17 13.58 -1.61 -0.18
CA PRO A 17 13.76 -2.49 -1.33
C PRO A 17 14.03 -3.93 -0.88
N CYS A 18 13.58 -4.90 -1.67
CA CYS A 18 13.97 -6.31 -1.55
C CYS A 18 14.06 -6.96 -2.95
N GLU A 19 14.58 -8.18 -3.03
CA GLU A 19 14.50 -8.92 -4.29
C GLU A 19 13.10 -9.54 -4.49
N TYR A 20 12.80 -9.91 -5.73
CA TYR A 20 11.57 -10.63 -6.02
C TYR A 20 11.59 -12.00 -5.35
N GLY A 21 10.50 -12.29 -4.63
CA GLY A 21 10.38 -13.46 -3.77
C GLY A 21 10.74 -13.22 -2.31
N GLU A 22 11.31 -12.06 -1.95
CA GLU A 22 11.81 -11.76 -0.59
C GLU A 22 10.88 -10.87 0.24
N HIS A 23 9.66 -10.61 -0.23
CA HIS A 23 8.71 -9.74 0.48
C HIS A 23 8.33 -10.30 1.85
N SER A 24 8.25 -11.62 1.99
CA SER A 24 7.93 -12.29 3.25
C SER A 24 9.08 -12.16 4.25
N GLU A 25 10.32 -12.34 3.81
CA GLU A 25 11.53 -12.17 4.60
C GLU A 25 11.67 -10.72 5.07
N LEU A 26 11.57 -9.75 4.16
CA LEU A 26 11.63 -8.33 4.52
C LEU A 26 10.50 -7.95 5.48
N ALA A 27 9.28 -8.49 5.29
CA ALA A 27 8.18 -8.26 6.22
C ALA A 27 8.48 -8.82 7.61
N ASN A 28 9.08 -10.02 7.67
CA ASN A 28 9.50 -10.64 8.93
C ASN A 28 10.54 -9.77 9.65
N GLU A 29 11.62 -9.41 8.97
CA GLU A 29 12.68 -8.56 9.52
C GLU A 29 12.15 -7.22 10.00
N THR A 30 11.28 -6.58 9.20
CA THR A 30 10.67 -5.29 9.52
C THR A 30 9.82 -5.38 10.78
N VAL A 31 8.92 -6.37 10.86
CA VAL A 31 8.04 -6.53 12.02
C VAL A 31 8.84 -6.88 13.26
N TRP A 32 9.77 -7.83 13.19
CA TRP A 32 10.51 -8.29 14.36
C TRP A 32 11.61 -7.31 14.80
N GLY A 33 12.13 -6.49 13.88
CA GLY A 33 13.07 -5.41 14.16
C GLY A 33 12.47 -4.18 14.85
N SER A 34 11.14 -4.06 14.90
CA SER A 34 10.43 -2.93 15.51
C SER A 34 9.57 -3.36 16.70
N GLU A 35 9.83 -2.82 17.89
CA GLU A 35 8.96 -3.06 19.05
C GLU A 35 7.51 -2.64 18.80
N THR A 36 7.32 -1.50 18.12
CA THR A 36 5.99 -0.99 17.78
C THR A 36 5.24 -1.95 16.87
N LEU A 37 5.88 -2.45 15.80
CA LEU A 37 5.23 -3.38 14.87
C LEU A 37 4.97 -4.74 15.52
N ARG A 38 5.82 -5.20 16.44
CA ARG A 38 5.55 -6.40 17.25
C ARG A 38 4.30 -6.24 18.13
N LYS A 39 4.12 -5.07 18.75
CA LYS A 39 2.92 -4.76 19.54
C LYS A 39 1.66 -4.73 18.67
N GLU A 40 1.74 -4.10 17.50
CA GLU A 40 0.63 -4.08 16.54
C GLU A 40 0.28 -5.48 16.02
N ARG A 41 1.28 -6.32 15.71
CA ARG A 41 1.05 -7.72 15.35
C ARG A 41 0.30 -8.48 16.45
N ALA A 42 0.66 -8.27 17.71
CA ALA A 42 -0.03 -8.90 18.84
C ALA A 42 -1.48 -8.40 18.97
N ARG A 43 -1.71 -7.09 18.82
CA ARG A 43 -3.05 -6.49 18.79
C ARG A 43 -3.91 -7.09 17.68
N ILE A 44 -3.40 -7.12 16.45
CA ILE A 44 -4.11 -7.67 15.27
C ILE A 44 -4.38 -9.17 15.44
N THR A 45 -3.41 -9.94 15.94
CA THR A 45 -3.59 -11.37 16.24
C THR A 45 -4.73 -11.60 17.22
N HIS A 46 -4.81 -10.76 18.28
CA HIS A 46 -5.87 -10.84 19.27
C HIS A 46 -7.24 -10.49 18.66
N GLU A 47 -7.32 -9.41 17.86
CA GLU A 47 -8.56 -8.98 17.19
C GLU A 47 -9.08 -10.00 16.17
N GLN A 48 -8.18 -10.67 15.45
CA GLN A 48 -8.53 -11.65 14.43
C GLN A 48 -8.82 -13.04 15.01
N GLY A 49 -8.50 -13.29 16.29
CA GLY A 49 -8.62 -14.60 16.93
C GLY A 49 -7.73 -15.70 16.33
N SER A 50 -6.75 -15.33 15.49
CA SER A 50 -5.81 -16.23 14.83
C SER A 50 -4.48 -15.53 14.59
N VAL A 51 -3.41 -16.32 14.38
CA VAL A 51 -2.05 -15.79 14.23
C VAL A 51 -1.97 -14.89 12.99
N ALA A 52 -1.64 -13.60 13.20
CA ALA A 52 -1.41 -12.66 12.11
C ALA A 52 0.01 -12.82 11.55
N HIS A 53 0.10 -13.12 10.25
CA HIS A 53 1.37 -13.17 9.52
C HIS A 53 1.89 -11.78 9.22
N GLU A 54 3.21 -11.63 9.16
CA GLU A 54 3.91 -10.34 9.13
C GLU A 54 3.51 -9.49 7.91
N GLU A 55 3.39 -10.09 6.72
CA GLU A 55 2.90 -9.36 5.55
C GLU A 55 1.48 -8.81 5.73
N LYS A 56 0.60 -9.59 6.37
CA LYS A 56 -0.78 -9.16 6.63
C LYS A 56 -0.78 -8.01 7.63
N VAL A 57 0.06 -8.08 8.66
CA VAL A 57 0.26 -6.99 9.62
C VAL A 57 0.69 -5.73 8.89
N LEU A 58 1.72 -5.79 8.05
CA LEU A 58 2.19 -4.63 7.30
C LEU A 58 1.09 -4.05 6.39
N LYS A 59 0.36 -4.89 5.64
CA LYS A 59 -0.78 -4.46 4.80
C LYS A 59 -1.90 -3.80 5.62
N GLU A 60 -2.23 -4.35 6.80
CA GLU A 60 -3.23 -3.77 7.70
C GLU A 60 -2.80 -2.40 8.24
N LEU A 61 -1.49 -2.20 8.39
CA LEU A 61 -0.83 -0.96 8.81
C LEU A 61 -0.49 -0.05 7.62
N LEU A 62 -1.13 -0.23 6.47
CA LEU A 62 -0.98 0.59 5.26
C LEU A 62 0.38 0.53 4.57
N TRP A 63 1.25 -0.44 4.89
CA TRP A 63 2.45 -0.65 4.08
C TRP A 63 2.03 -1.14 2.68
N ILE A 64 2.62 -0.52 1.65
CA ILE A 64 2.29 -0.78 0.24
C ILE A 64 3.37 -1.70 -0.33
N PRO A 65 3.08 -2.99 -0.59
CA PRO A 65 4.00 -3.85 -1.30
C PRO A 65 3.94 -3.57 -2.81
N MET A 66 5.09 -3.64 -3.45
CA MET A 66 5.24 -3.57 -4.90
C MET A 66 6.31 -4.53 -5.36
N GLY A 67 6.17 -5.08 -6.56
CA GLY A 67 7.11 -6.05 -7.09
C GLY A 67 7.09 -6.16 -8.60
N ILE A 68 8.26 -6.50 -9.15
CA ILE A 68 8.46 -6.97 -10.52
C ILE A 68 9.26 -8.27 -10.51
N PRO A 69 9.09 -9.18 -11.49
CA PRO A 69 9.91 -10.40 -11.59
C PRO A 69 11.40 -10.12 -11.73
N ARG A 70 12.27 -11.05 -11.26
CA ARG A 70 13.74 -10.92 -11.37
C ARG A 70 14.25 -10.79 -12.82
N TRP A 71 13.49 -11.31 -13.80
CA TRP A 71 13.80 -11.23 -15.23
C TRP A 71 13.20 -9.99 -15.92
N GLY A 72 12.69 -9.03 -15.15
CA GLY A 72 12.20 -7.75 -15.64
C GLY A 72 10.68 -7.63 -15.63
N SER A 73 10.22 -6.40 -15.91
CA SER A 73 8.81 -6.01 -15.93
C SER A 73 7.99 -6.86 -16.90
N GLN A 74 6.81 -7.30 -16.45
CA GLN A 74 5.84 -8.06 -17.22
C GLN A 74 4.43 -7.56 -16.90
N GLU A 75 3.61 -7.33 -17.93
CA GLU A 75 2.28 -6.71 -17.80
C GLU A 75 1.39 -7.36 -16.73
N ASN A 76 1.46 -8.68 -16.59
CA ASN A 76 0.59 -9.46 -15.69
C ASN A 76 1.28 -9.96 -14.42
N MET A 77 2.55 -9.61 -14.17
CA MET A 77 3.28 -10.04 -12.97
C MET A 77 3.74 -8.88 -12.09
N ASP A 78 3.86 -7.69 -12.67
CA ASP A 78 4.14 -6.47 -11.95
C ASP A 78 2.94 -6.08 -11.08
N TYR A 79 3.20 -5.68 -9.86
CA TYR A 79 2.15 -5.28 -8.94
C TYR A 79 2.57 -4.11 -8.06
N LEU A 80 1.56 -3.35 -7.64
CA LEU A 80 1.59 -2.33 -6.61
C LEU A 80 0.23 -2.40 -5.92
N PHE A 81 0.22 -2.66 -4.60
CA PHE A 81 -1.02 -2.85 -3.86
C PHE A 81 -1.22 -1.75 -2.83
N VAL A 82 -2.03 -0.75 -3.18
CA VAL A 82 -2.50 0.25 -2.20
C VAL A 82 -3.77 -0.27 -1.52
N SER A 83 -3.82 -0.16 -0.20
CA SER A 83 -4.97 -0.59 0.58
C SER A 83 -6.24 0.16 0.16
N TYR A 84 -7.40 -0.50 0.22
CA TYR A 84 -8.70 0.17 0.04
C TYR A 84 -8.97 1.21 1.14
N LYS A 85 -8.23 1.17 2.26
CA LYS A 85 -8.26 2.18 3.32
C LYS A 85 -7.57 3.49 2.89
N GLY A 86 -6.87 3.49 1.76
CA GLY A 86 -6.12 4.62 1.20
C GLY A 86 -4.62 4.53 1.48
N SER A 87 -3.95 5.65 1.23
CA SER A 87 -2.53 5.92 1.48
C SER A 87 -2.38 7.12 2.42
N THR A 88 -1.21 7.25 3.04
CA THR A 88 -0.84 8.47 3.78
C THR A 88 -0.35 9.58 2.82
N ALA A 89 -0.26 10.81 3.34
CA ALA A 89 0.27 11.93 2.57
C ALA A 89 1.74 11.74 2.19
N GLU A 90 2.51 11.12 3.07
CA GLU A 90 3.93 10.79 2.89
C GLU A 90 4.12 9.73 1.80
N GLN A 91 3.27 8.70 1.79
CA GLN A 91 3.25 7.70 0.73
C GLN A 91 2.88 8.30 -0.62
N ASP A 92 1.84 9.14 -0.66
CA ASP A 92 1.42 9.82 -1.89
C ASP A 92 2.50 10.74 -2.43
N LYS A 93 3.19 11.46 -1.55
CA LYS A 93 4.32 12.30 -1.92
C LYS A 93 5.42 11.43 -2.55
N TRP A 94 5.82 10.36 -1.87
CA TRP A 94 6.86 9.46 -2.35
C TRP A 94 6.50 8.84 -3.71
N LEU A 95 5.27 8.35 -3.87
CA LEU A 95 4.79 7.73 -5.12
C LEU A 95 4.78 8.72 -6.29
N LYS A 96 4.46 9.99 -6.05
CA LYS A 96 4.53 11.05 -7.08
C LYS A 96 5.95 11.38 -7.47
N GLU A 97 6.85 11.51 -6.49
CA GLU A 97 8.26 11.82 -6.72
C GLU A 97 9.00 10.69 -7.46
N ASN A 98 8.62 9.43 -7.19
CA ASN A 98 9.25 8.24 -7.76
C ASN A 98 8.40 7.58 -8.87
N TYR A 99 7.37 8.25 -9.37
CA TYR A 99 6.44 7.69 -10.36
C TYR A 99 7.14 7.15 -11.62
N GLN A 100 8.19 7.82 -12.07
CA GLN A 100 8.95 7.42 -13.26
C GLN A 100 9.81 6.17 -13.05
N GLU A 101 10.07 5.78 -11.80
CA GLU A 101 10.81 4.57 -11.48
C GLU A 101 9.93 3.33 -11.50
N LEU A 102 8.63 3.49 -11.24
CA LEU A 102 7.62 2.44 -11.36
C LEU A 102 7.55 1.91 -12.80
N SER A 103 7.28 0.62 -12.94
CA SER A 103 6.99 0.03 -14.25
C SER A 103 5.64 0.51 -14.78
N GLU A 104 5.40 0.37 -16.09
CA GLU A 104 4.12 0.78 -16.69
C GLU A 104 2.89 0.10 -16.03
N PRO A 105 2.93 -1.20 -15.69
CA PRO A 105 1.83 -1.81 -14.94
C PRO A 105 1.67 -1.25 -13.53
N GLN A 106 2.76 -0.99 -12.80
CA GLN A 106 2.69 -0.37 -11.47
C GLN A 106 2.10 1.05 -11.53
N GLN A 107 2.50 1.83 -12.54
CA GLN A 107 1.92 3.15 -12.82
C GLN A 107 0.42 3.05 -13.09
N LYS A 108 -0.01 2.08 -13.90
CA LYS A 108 -1.42 1.83 -14.19
C LYS A 108 -2.22 1.53 -12.92
N LEU A 109 -1.74 0.61 -12.08
CA LEU A 109 -2.39 0.25 -10.81
C LEU A 109 -2.47 1.45 -9.84
N LEU A 110 -1.42 2.27 -9.79
CA LEU A 110 -1.42 3.49 -8.98
C LEU A 110 -2.46 4.51 -9.47
N ASN A 111 -2.55 4.70 -10.79
CA ASN A 111 -3.54 5.60 -11.38
C ASN A 111 -4.98 5.11 -11.16
N GLU A 112 -5.23 3.81 -11.32
CA GLU A 112 -6.52 3.18 -11.00
C GLU A 112 -6.91 3.45 -9.54
N HIS A 113 -5.98 3.27 -8.60
CA HIS A 113 -6.21 3.62 -7.20
C HIS A 113 -6.59 5.09 -7.00
N TYR A 114 -5.90 6.03 -7.64
CA TYR A 114 -6.21 7.45 -7.53
C TYR A 114 -7.57 7.82 -8.13
N GLU A 115 -7.99 7.18 -9.22
CA GLU A 115 -9.33 7.37 -9.77
C GLU A 115 -10.41 6.81 -8.83
N ASP A 116 -10.21 5.62 -8.26
CA ASP A 116 -11.12 5.03 -7.28
C ASP A 116 -11.31 5.92 -6.04
N MET A 117 -10.22 6.54 -5.58
CA MET A 117 -10.24 7.48 -4.45
C MET A 117 -11.00 8.77 -4.78
N LYS A 118 -10.81 9.34 -5.98
CA LYS A 118 -11.60 10.51 -6.43
C LYS A 118 -13.09 10.21 -6.47
N ILE A 119 -13.47 9.07 -7.05
CA ILE A 119 -14.86 8.63 -7.13
C ILE A 119 -15.45 8.50 -5.71
N THR A 120 -14.71 7.90 -4.79
CA THR A 120 -15.13 7.73 -3.39
C THR A 120 -15.37 9.08 -2.70
N GLN A 121 -14.46 10.04 -2.89
CA GLN A 121 -14.60 11.40 -2.34
C GLN A 121 -15.82 12.13 -2.90
N GLU A 122 -16.09 12.02 -4.21
CA GLU A 122 -17.26 12.62 -4.84
C GLU A 122 -18.58 12.05 -4.29
N ILE A 123 -18.65 10.73 -4.10
CA ILE A 123 -19.82 10.07 -3.52
C ILE A 123 -20.08 10.56 -2.09
N GLN A 124 -19.02 10.67 -1.28
CA GLN A 124 -19.13 11.18 0.09
C GLN A 124 -19.62 12.63 0.11
N LYS A 125 -19.07 13.50 -0.75
CA LYS A 125 -19.49 14.90 -0.87
C LYS A 125 -20.98 15.02 -1.22
N LYS A 126 -21.43 14.29 -2.25
CA LYS A 126 -22.85 14.26 -2.65
C LYS A 126 -23.77 13.77 -1.53
N ARG A 127 -23.34 12.77 -0.74
CA ARG A 127 -24.10 12.28 0.42
C ARG A 127 -24.24 13.32 1.53
N VAL A 128 -23.17 14.07 1.81
CA VAL A 128 -23.19 15.15 2.82
C VAL A 128 -24.10 16.29 2.37
N GLU A 129 -24.03 16.70 1.10
CA GLU A 129 -24.89 17.74 0.53
C GLU A 129 -26.37 17.37 0.61
N ARG A 130 -26.73 16.13 0.26
CA ARG A 130 -28.12 15.63 0.38
C ARG A 130 -28.63 15.66 1.82
N ARG A 131 -27.81 15.26 2.80
CA ARG A 131 -28.19 15.30 4.22
C ARG A 131 -28.42 16.72 4.72
N LYS A 132 -27.59 17.68 4.30
CA LYS A 132 -27.77 19.09 4.64
C LYS A 132 -29.07 19.67 4.07
N ALA A 133 -29.40 19.32 2.82
CA ALA A 133 -30.63 19.77 2.16
C ALA A 133 -31.93 19.14 2.73
N GLN A 134 -31.84 18.05 3.49
CA GLN A 134 -32.99 17.41 4.15
C GLN A 134 -33.23 17.88 5.59
N ASN A 135 -32.21 18.49 6.22
CA ASN A 135 -32.23 18.91 7.62
C ASN A 135 -32.21 20.44 7.80
N GLY A 136 -32.27 21.20 6.71
CA GLY A 136 -32.37 22.67 6.70
C GLY A 136 -33.60 23.09 5.91
#